data_AF-A0AAN0W935-F1
#
_entry.id   AF-A0AAN0W935-F1
#
_cell.length_a   1.000
_cell.length_b   1.000
_cell.length_c   1.000
_cell.angle_alpha   90.00
_cell.angle_beta   90.00
_cell.angle_gamma   90.00
#
_symmetry.space_group_name_H-M   'P 1'
#
loop_
_entity.id
_entity.type
_entity.pdbx_description
1 polymer ?
#
loop_
_entity_poly.entity_id
_entity_poly.type
_entity_poly.pdbx_seq_one_letter_code
_entity_poly.pdbx_strand_id
1 'polypeptide(L)'
;MKKILLITLLVVLGLGSCTIYQIYKTTHPYSEKEQNEMKEKASQVAIEYFKKEKNWDITVTKVEFSTDISRSRLEVSGYISGDKQKKVSASIDYSNDYTVGSISY
;
A
#
# COMPACT_ATOMS: atom_id res chain seq x y z
N MET A 1 9.10 40.25 -29.51
CA MET A 1 8.17 40.03 -28.38
C MET A 1 7.57 38.62 -28.37
N LYS A 2 6.89 38.14 -29.42
CA LYS A 2 6.31 36.77 -29.49
C LYS A 2 7.31 35.62 -29.22
N LYS A 3 8.55 35.74 -29.72
CA LYS A 3 9.59 34.72 -29.51
C LYS A 3 10.07 34.62 -28.06
N ILE A 4 10.16 35.75 -27.35
CA ILE A 4 10.56 35.80 -25.93
C ILE A 4 9.44 35.21 -25.06
N LEU A 5 8.17 35.52 -25.38
CA LEU A 5 7.00 34.94 -24.71
C LEU A 5 6.92 33.41 -24.84
N LEU A 6 7.30 32.86 -26.01
CA LEU A 6 7.32 31.43 -26.28
C LEU A 6 8.43 30.71 -25.50
N ILE A 7 9.60 31.35 -25.39
CA ILE A 7 10.73 30.81 -24.63
C ILE A 7 10.40 30.81 -23.13
N THR A 8 9.81 31.88 -22.60
CA THR A 8 9.40 31.91 -21.18
C THR A 8 8.33 30.88 -20.85
N LEU A 9 7.37 30.63 -21.76
CA LEU A 9 6.35 29.58 -21.59
C LEU A 9 6.96 28.17 -21.52
N LEU A 10 7.92 27.85 -22.39
CA LEU A 10 8.60 26.56 -22.41
C LEU A 10 9.43 26.30 -21.14
N VAL A 11 10.08 27.34 -20.60
CA VAL A 11 10.85 27.25 -19.35
C VAL A 11 9.93 26.97 -18.15
N VAL A 12 8.76 27.61 -18.08
CA VAL A 12 7.79 27.38 -16.99
C VAL A 12 7.22 25.95 -17.03
N LEU A 13 6.91 25.42 -18.23
CA LEU A 13 6.44 24.04 -18.39
C LEU A 13 7.54 23.00 -18.08
N GLY A 14 8.78 23.29 -18.46
CA GLY A 14 9.93 22.43 -18.16
C GLY A 14 10.28 22.35 -16.67
N LEU A 15 10.11 23.43 -15.92
CA LEU A 15 10.33 23.44 -14.46
C LEU A 15 9.20 22.75 -13.70
N GLY A 16 7.94 22.89 -14.14
CA GLY A 16 6.79 22.25 -13.50
C GLY A 16 6.80 20.72 -13.59
N SER A 17 7.31 20.15 -14.68
CA SER A 17 7.37 18.70 -14.88
C SER A 17 8.36 18.01 -13.93
N CYS A 18 9.50 18.64 -13.63
CA CYS A 18 10.46 18.11 -12.66
C CYS A 18 9.89 18.07 -11.24
N THR A 19 9.18 19.13 -10.82
CA THR A 19 8.57 19.18 -9.49
C THR A 19 7.47 18.14 -9.28
N ILE A 20 6.62 17.91 -10.29
CA ILE A 20 5.54 16.91 -10.21
C ILE A 20 6.12 15.49 -10.13
N TYR A 21 7.15 15.20 -10.93
CA TYR A 21 7.81 13.90 -10.90
C TYR A 21 8.43 13.57 -9.54
N GLN A 22 9.08 14.54 -8.89
CA GLN A 22 9.67 14.35 -7.56
C GLN A 22 8.61 14.13 -6.48
N ILE A 23 7.49 14.85 -6.54
CA ILE A 23 6.35 14.65 -5.62
C ILE A 23 5.72 13.26 -5.83
N TYR A 24 5.56 12.83 -7.09
CA TYR A 24 5.05 11.49 -7.41
C TYR A 24 5.94 10.39 -6.82
N LYS A 25 7.25 10.49 -7.01
CA LYS A 25 8.21 9.53 -6.46
C LYS A 25 8.24 9.51 -4.93
N THR A 26 8.08 10.69 -4.30
CA THR A 26 8.05 10.81 -2.83
C THR A 26 6.78 10.21 -2.24
N THR A 27 5.65 10.33 -2.95
CA THR A 27 4.35 9.81 -2.50
C THR A 27 4.11 8.35 -2.86
N HIS A 28 4.79 7.82 -3.88
CA HIS A 28 4.72 6.43 -4.35
C HIS A 28 6.14 5.87 -4.48
N PRO A 29 6.83 5.63 -3.35
CA PRO A 29 8.25 5.27 -3.36
C PRO A 29 8.53 3.86 -3.91
N TYR A 30 7.49 3.02 -4.05
CA TYR A 30 7.59 1.64 -4.50
C TYR A 30 7.07 1.47 -5.93
N SER A 31 7.83 0.76 -6.75
CA SER A 31 7.37 0.28 -8.05
C SER A 31 6.19 -0.68 -7.91
N GLU A 32 5.42 -0.88 -8.99
CA GLU A 32 4.29 -1.83 -8.98
C GLU A 32 4.73 -3.25 -8.58
N LYS A 33 5.92 -3.68 -9.00
CA LYS A 33 6.49 -4.97 -8.64
C LYS A 33 6.73 -5.08 -7.14
N GLU A 34 7.41 -4.10 -6.54
CA GLU A 34 7.66 -4.05 -5.09
C GLU A 34 6.34 -4.01 -4.32
N GLN A 35 5.36 -3.22 -4.76
CA GLN A 35 4.05 -3.17 -4.13
C GLN A 35 3.36 -4.54 -4.12
N ASN A 36 3.44 -5.30 -5.21
CA ASN A 36 2.85 -6.64 -5.30
C ASN A 36 3.56 -7.63 -4.37
N GLU A 37 4.89 -7.62 -4.33
CA GLU A 37 5.68 -8.46 -3.41
C GLU A 37 5.37 -8.14 -1.94
N MET A 38 5.25 -6.86 -1.60
CA MET A 38 4.87 -6.44 -0.25
C MET A 38 3.46 -6.90 0.11
N LYS A 39 2.50 -6.77 -0.80
CA LYS A 39 1.11 -7.24 -0.59
C LYS A 39 1.04 -8.76 -0.42
N GLU A 40 1.83 -9.52 -1.18
CA GLU A 40 1.91 -10.97 -1.04
C GLU A 40 2.48 -11.39 0.32
N LYS A 41 3.60 -10.77 0.75
CA LYS A 41 4.19 -11.04 2.06
C LYS A 41 3.22 -10.69 3.21
N ALA A 42 2.54 -9.54 3.13
CA ALA A 42 1.55 -9.16 4.13
C ALA A 42 0.35 -10.13 4.18
N SER A 43 -0.10 -10.61 3.02
CA SER A 43 -1.16 -11.65 2.92
C SER A 43 -0.75 -12.94 3.64
N GLN A 44 0.47 -13.43 3.37
CA GLN A 44 1.01 -14.64 4.00
C GLN A 44 1.10 -14.50 5.53
N VAL A 45 1.66 -13.38 6.01
CA VAL A 45 1.77 -13.10 7.45
C VAL A 45 0.39 -13.07 8.12
N ALA A 46 -0.60 -12.44 7.51
CA ALA A 46 -1.95 -12.41 8.06
C ALA A 46 -2.56 -13.83 8.14
N ILE A 47 -2.43 -14.62 7.07
CA ILE A 47 -2.92 -16.01 7.04
C ILE A 47 -2.27 -16.85 8.14
N GLU A 48 -0.95 -16.77 8.28
CA GLU A 48 -0.20 -17.51 9.30
C GLU A 48 -0.62 -17.10 10.72
N TYR A 49 -0.76 -15.80 10.96
CA TYR A 49 -1.19 -15.27 12.25
C TYR A 49 -2.59 -15.77 12.64
N PHE A 50 -3.59 -15.65 11.76
CA PHE A 50 -4.95 -16.14 12.05
C PHE A 50 -4.98 -17.65 12.24
N LYS A 51 -4.20 -18.40 11.47
CA LYS A 51 -4.09 -19.85 11.64
C LYS A 51 -3.48 -20.22 12.98
N LYS A 52 -2.38 -19.60 13.38
CA LYS A 52 -1.65 -19.92 14.61
C LYS A 52 -2.35 -19.43 15.87
N GLU A 53 -2.79 -18.17 15.88
CA GLU A 53 -3.28 -17.50 17.09
C GLU A 53 -4.80 -17.65 17.27
N LYS A 54 -5.55 -17.96 16.20
CA LYS A 54 -7.02 -18.10 16.24
C LYS A 54 -7.53 -19.45 15.75
N ASN A 55 -6.67 -20.31 15.19
CA ASN A 55 -7.06 -21.56 14.53
C ASN A 55 -8.09 -21.33 13.41
N TRP A 56 -7.96 -20.22 12.68
CA TRP A 56 -8.81 -19.88 11.54
C TRP A 56 -8.00 -19.90 10.26
N ASP A 57 -8.43 -20.71 9.29
CA ASP A 57 -8.03 -20.52 7.90
C ASP A 57 -8.83 -19.34 7.33
N ILE A 58 -8.16 -18.38 6.72
CA ILE A 58 -8.81 -17.21 6.12
C ILE A 58 -8.57 -17.17 4.61
N THR A 59 -9.51 -16.58 3.88
CA THR A 59 -9.36 -16.23 2.48
C THR A 59 -9.18 -14.72 2.36
N VAL A 60 -7.99 -14.29 1.94
CA VAL A 60 -7.68 -12.88 1.70
C VAL A 60 -8.37 -12.41 0.42
N THR A 61 -9.06 -11.27 0.50
CA THR A 61 -9.80 -10.68 -0.63
C THR A 61 -9.20 -9.36 -1.09
N LYS A 62 -8.47 -8.67 -0.20
CA LYS A 62 -7.86 -7.38 -0.51
C LYS A 62 -6.64 -7.13 0.36
N VAL A 63 -5.61 -6.55 -0.25
CA VAL A 63 -4.46 -5.98 0.46
C VAL A 63 -4.17 -4.58 -0.09
N GLU A 64 -4.17 -3.58 0.78
CA GLU A 64 -3.96 -2.19 0.38
C GLU A 64 -3.02 -1.45 1.32
N PHE A 65 -2.32 -0.44 0.79
CA PHE A 65 -1.56 0.47 1.64
C PHE A 65 -2.53 1.27 2.50
N SER A 66 -2.20 1.43 3.77
CA SER A 66 -2.94 2.31 4.66
C SER A 66 -2.97 3.72 4.08
N THR A 67 -4.13 4.37 4.15
CA THR A 67 -4.27 5.79 3.79
C THR A 67 -3.50 6.69 4.75
N ASP A 68 -3.20 6.20 5.95
CA ASP A 68 -2.26 6.84 6.87
C ASP A 68 -0.82 6.53 6.44
N ILE A 69 -0.32 7.35 5.52
CA ILE A 69 1.05 7.27 4.99
C ILE A 69 2.14 7.36 6.07
N SER A 70 1.81 7.84 7.28
CA SER A 70 2.77 7.93 8.39
C SER A 70 3.03 6.59 9.07
N ARG A 71 2.16 5.58 8.87
CA ARG A 71 2.20 4.35 9.66
C ARG A 71 2.84 3.14 8.96
N SER A 72 3.30 3.27 7.72
CA SER A 72 3.95 2.18 6.96
C SER A 72 3.23 0.83 7.08
N ARG A 73 1.90 0.82 6.87
CA ARG A 73 1.08 -0.39 7.01
C ARG A 73 0.42 -0.84 5.70
N LEU A 74 0.21 -2.14 5.62
CA LEU A 74 -0.69 -2.80 4.69
C LEU A 74 -1.91 -3.32 5.44
N GLU A 75 -3.10 -2.97 4.99
CA GLU A 75 -4.36 -3.49 5.49
C GLU A 75 -4.75 -4.73 4.68
N VAL A 76 -4.80 -5.87 5.35
CA VAL A 76 -5.24 -7.16 4.79
C VAL A 76 -6.68 -7.40 5.22
N SER A 77 -7.56 -7.61 4.25
CA SER A 77 -8.98 -7.93 4.48
C SER A 77 -9.32 -9.30 3.91
N GLY A 78 -10.24 -9.99 4.57
CA GLY A 78 -10.67 -11.31 4.16
C GLY A 78 -11.89 -11.80 4.92
N TYR A 79 -12.09 -13.11 4.92
CA TYR A 79 -13.09 -13.80 5.71
C TYR A 79 -12.58 -15.17 6.15
N ILE A 80 -13.20 -15.76 7.18
CA ILE A 80 -12.89 -17.14 7.61
C ILE A 80 -13.32 -18.11 6.49
N SER A 81 -12.39 -18.92 6.00
CA SER A 81 -12.64 -19.90 4.95
C SER A 81 -13.81 -20.82 5.33
N GLY A 82 -14.78 -20.95 4.42
CA GLY A 82 -16.03 -21.67 4.67
C GLY A 82 -17.19 -20.80 5.17
N ASP A 83 -16.94 -19.56 5.63
CA ASP A 83 -17.98 -18.62 6.07
C ASP A 83 -17.67 -17.18 5.62
N LYS A 84 -18.19 -16.81 4.43
CA LYS A 84 -18.01 -15.48 3.83
C LYS A 84 -18.62 -14.33 4.65
N GLN A 85 -19.50 -14.62 5.62
CA GLN A 85 -20.10 -13.58 6.45
C GLN A 85 -19.18 -13.15 7.60
N LYS A 86 -18.26 -14.03 8.03
CA LYS A 86 -17.27 -13.74 9.07
C LYS A 86 -16.06 -13.05 8.48
N LYS A 87 -16.18 -11.73 8.31
CA LYS A 87 -15.10 -10.87 7.82
C LYS A 87 -13.99 -10.76 8.86
N VAL A 88 -12.76 -10.66 8.38
CA VAL A 88 -11.58 -10.42 9.22
C VAL A 88 -10.70 -9.36 8.57
N SER A 89 -9.94 -8.64 9.38
CA SER A 89 -8.84 -7.80 8.89
C SER A 89 -7.63 -7.83 9.80
N ALA A 90 -6.46 -7.55 9.23
CA ALA A 90 -5.21 -7.36 9.94
C ALA A 90 -4.42 -6.20 9.32
N SER A 91 -3.85 -5.35 10.17
CA SER A 91 -2.92 -4.29 9.79
C SER A 91 -1.50 -4.82 9.97
N ILE A 92 -0.70 -4.80 8.90
CA ILE A 92 0.66 -5.36 8.85
C ILE A 92 1.67 -4.22 8.70
N ASP A 93 2.57 -4.07 9.67
CA ASP A 93 3.61 -3.05 9.66
C ASP A 93 4.82 -3.53 8.86
N TYR A 94 4.93 -3.10 7.60
CA TYR A 94 6.03 -3.50 6.73
C TYR A 94 7.35 -2.80 7.07
N SER A 95 7.33 -1.74 7.88
CA SER A 95 8.55 -1.07 8.37
C SER A 95 9.19 -1.82 9.54
N ASN A 96 8.40 -2.66 10.23
CA ASN A 96 8.84 -3.47 11.36
C ASN A 96 8.73 -4.96 11.06
N ASP A 97 9.44 -5.41 10.02
CA ASP A 97 9.48 -6.80 9.53
C ASP A 97 8.11 -7.49 9.43
N TYR A 98 7.13 -6.78 8.90
CA TYR A 98 5.76 -7.29 8.71
C TYR A 98 5.09 -7.73 10.01
N THR A 99 5.39 -7.06 11.13
CA THR A 99 4.72 -7.34 12.41
C THR A 99 3.21 -7.10 12.30
N VAL A 100 2.42 -8.04 12.85
CA VAL A 100 0.97 -7.88 12.95
C VAL A 100 0.64 -6.84 14.01
N GLY A 101 -0.06 -5.78 13.60
CA GLY A 101 -0.55 -4.72 14.49
C GLY A 101 -1.96 -5.02 14.98
N SER A 102 -2.93 -4.25 14.51
CA SER A 102 -4.34 -4.43 14.87
C SER A 102 -5.01 -5.51 14.03
N ILE A 103 -5.96 -6.23 14.64
CA ILE A 103 -6.85 -7.17 13.97
C ILE A 103 -8.32 -6.84 14.26
N SER A 104 -9.23 -7.22 13.37
CA SER A 104 -10.68 -7.16 13.60
C SER A 104 -11.38 -8.41 13.05
N TYR A 105 -12.50 -8.80 13.68
CA TYR A 105 -13.33 -9.95 13.31
C TYR A 105 -14.67 -9.93 14.07
#